data_AF-A0A7V7RIK4-F1
#
_entry.id   AF-A0A7V7RIK4-F1
#
_cell.length_a   1.000
_cell.length_b   1.000
_cell.length_c   1.000
_cell.angle_alpha   90.00
_cell.angle_beta   90.00
_cell.angle_gamma   90.00
#
_symmetry.space_group_name_H-M   'P 1'
#
loop_
_entity.id
_entity.type
_entity.pdbx_description
1 polymer ?
#
loop_
_entity_poly.entity_id
_entity_poly.type
_entity_poly.pdbx_seq_one_letter_code
_entity_poly.pdbx_strand_id
1 'polypeptide(L)'
;MFSFSGFLKTLGIVLLVFIALSFVLGFVGLNHMGALLAMMYFFCYLLAGVLAPMWNKKTPYFASFMLSVTLTVLNLVAAIYLLDVMVLADPAEINSSLVYNTALSLLATFVTVKIKEKRGGETFA
;
A
#
# COMPACT_ATOMS: atom_id res chain seq x y z
N MET A 1 -10.89 17.00 7.12
CA MET A 1 -11.55 15.79 7.65
C MET A 1 -11.30 14.65 6.69
N PHE A 2 -11.05 13.46 7.23
CA PHE A 2 -10.79 12.23 6.49
C PHE A 2 -11.99 11.85 5.63
N SER A 3 -11.72 11.41 4.40
CA SER A 3 -12.73 10.97 3.43
C SER A 3 -12.70 9.44 3.32
N PHE A 4 -13.68 8.78 3.93
CA PHE A 4 -13.82 7.32 3.83
C PHE A 4 -14.05 6.86 2.39
N SER A 5 -14.83 7.61 1.60
CA SER A 5 -14.99 7.34 0.17
C SER A 5 -13.66 7.43 -0.59
N GLY A 6 -12.84 8.46 -0.29
CA GLY A 6 -11.51 8.60 -0.89
C GLY A 6 -10.57 7.46 -0.49
N PHE A 7 -10.65 7.02 0.77
CA PHE A 7 -9.91 5.87 1.26
C PHE A 7 -10.29 4.58 0.51
N LEU A 8 -11.58 4.26 0.39
CA LEU A 8 -12.06 3.08 -0.33
C LEU A 8 -11.69 3.11 -1.82
N LYS A 9 -11.76 4.27 -2.47
CA LYS A 9 -11.30 4.44 -3.87
C LYS A 9 -9.81 4.13 -4.00
N THR A 10 -9.01 4.62 -3.07
CA THR A 10 -7.58 4.34 -3.05
C THR A 10 -7.32 2.85 -2.89
N LEU A 11 -7.94 2.23 -1.89
CA LEU A 11 -7.79 0.81 -1.58
C LEU A 11 -8.18 -0.05 -2.79
N GLY A 12 -9.33 0.24 -3.39
CA GLY A 12 -9.82 -0.47 -4.58
C GLY A 12 -8.86 -0.37 -5.75
N ILE A 13 -8.33 0.82 -6.05
CA ILE A 13 -7.37 1.00 -7.15
C ILE A 13 -6.07 0.26 -6.88
N VAL A 14 -5.55 0.32 -5.65
CA VAL A 14 -4.34 -0.42 -5.27
C VAL A 14 -4.54 -1.92 -5.47
N LEU A 15 -5.67 -2.47 -5.01
CA LEU A 15 -5.99 -3.90 -5.17
C LEU A 15 -6.17 -4.30 -6.64
N LEU A 16 -6.84 -3.49 -7.44
CA LEU A 16 -7.03 -3.76 -8.88
C LEU A 16 -5.68 -3.75 -9.61
N VAL A 17 -4.81 -2.79 -9.33
CA VAL A 17 -3.46 -2.73 -9.90
C VAL A 17 -2.64 -3.93 -9.44
N PHE A 18 -2.74 -4.33 -8.18
CA PHE A 18 -2.08 -5.53 -7.67
C PHE A 18 -2.52 -6.78 -8.43
N ILE A 19 -3.82 -7.01 -8.60
CA ILE A 19 -4.37 -8.15 -9.36
C ILE A 19 -3.87 -8.13 -10.81
N ALA A 20 -3.92 -6.97 -11.47
CA ALA A 20 -3.46 -6.84 -12.85
C ALA A 20 -1.96 -7.13 -13.00
N LEU A 21 -1.13 -6.62 -12.09
CA LEU A 21 0.31 -6.90 -12.06
C LEU A 21 0.58 -8.38 -11.78
N SER A 22 -0.12 -9.00 -10.82
CA SER A 22 0.02 -10.43 -10.51
C SER A 22 -0.26 -11.28 -11.74
N PHE A 23 -1.30 -10.93 -12.50
CA PHE A 23 -1.67 -11.64 -13.71
C PHE A 23 -0.59 -11.55 -14.79
N VAL A 24 -0.07 -10.34 -15.05
CA VAL A 24 1.02 -10.13 -16.02
C VAL A 24 2.28 -10.88 -15.60
N LEU A 25 2.66 -10.78 -14.33
CA LEU A 25 3.86 -11.43 -13.79
C LEU A 25 3.75 -12.96 -13.81
N GLY A 26 2.56 -13.50 -13.54
CA GLY A 26 2.28 -14.92 -13.68
C GLY A 26 2.44 -15.42 -15.13
N PHE A 27 2.12 -14.58 -16.12
CA PHE A 27 2.25 -14.93 -17.54
C PHE A 27 3.71 -14.92 -18.03
N VAL A 28 4.57 -14.08 -17.47
CA VAL A 28 5.98 -13.94 -17.86
C VAL A 28 6.84 -15.11 -17.32
N GLY A 29 6.34 -15.89 -16.35
CA GLY A 29 7.02 -17.11 -15.89
C GLY A 29 8.36 -16.85 -15.19
N LEU A 30 8.43 -15.81 -14.36
CA LEU A 30 9.64 -15.49 -13.60
C LEU A 30 9.92 -16.54 -12.50
N ASN A 31 11.12 -17.11 -12.50
CA ASN A 31 11.49 -18.23 -11.62
C ASN A 31 11.81 -17.82 -10.16
N HIS A 32 11.93 -16.52 -9.86
CA HIS A 32 12.22 -16.02 -8.50
C HIS A 32 10.99 -15.46 -7.80
N MET A 33 10.17 -16.36 -7.25
CA MET A 33 8.89 -16.03 -6.60
C MET A 33 9.04 -15.02 -5.44
N GLY A 34 10.09 -15.14 -4.62
CA GLY A 34 10.33 -14.22 -3.50
C GLY A 34 10.63 -12.78 -3.93
N ALA A 35 11.48 -12.61 -4.94
CA ALA A 35 11.80 -11.28 -5.48
C ALA A 35 10.59 -10.61 -6.14
N LEU A 36 9.76 -11.42 -6.80
CA LEU A 36 8.54 -10.97 -7.46
C LEU A 36 7.51 -10.47 -6.43
N LEU A 37 7.27 -11.24 -5.37
CA LEU A 37 6.40 -10.84 -4.27
C LEU A 37 6.91 -9.56 -3.59
N ALA A 38 8.21 -9.46 -3.30
CA ALA A 38 8.78 -8.27 -2.70
C ALA A 38 8.58 -7.02 -3.58
N MET A 39 8.80 -7.13 -4.89
CA MET A 39 8.57 -6.04 -5.84
C MET A 39 7.09 -5.63 -5.91
N MET A 40 6.18 -6.62 -5.93
CA MET A 40 4.74 -6.36 -5.93
C MET A 40 4.29 -5.64 -4.65
N TYR A 41 4.73 -6.10 -3.49
CA TYR A 41 4.43 -5.45 -2.22
C TYR A 41 4.98 -4.02 -2.18
N PHE A 42 6.25 -3.85 -2.55
CA PHE A 42 6.86 -2.53 -2.65
C PHE A 42 6.03 -1.58 -3.52
N PHE A 43 5.62 -2.02 -4.71
CA PHE A 43 4.80 -1.22 -5.62
C PHE A 43 3.43 -0.89 -5.04
N CYS A 44 2.79 -1.84 -4.35
CA CYS A 44 1.49 -1.67 -3.72
C CYS A 44 1.50 -0.58 -2.65
N TYR A 45 2.46 -0.62 -1.72
CA TYR A 45 2.56 0.36 -0.64
C TYR A 45 3.02 1.72 -1.13
N LEU A 46 3.89 1.75 -2.15
CA LEU A 46 4.29 2.99 -2.81
C LEU A 46 3.09 3.64 -3.50
N LEU A 47 2.31 2.87 -4.26
CA LEU A 47 1.11 3.34 -4.93
C LEU A 47 0.07 3.85 -3.92
N ALA A 48 -0.13 3.13 -2.80
CA ALA A 48 -1.01 3.58 -1.72
C ALA A 48 -0.59 4.95 -1.18
N GLY A 49 0.71 5.18 -0.95
CA GLY A 49 1.23 6.47 -0.50
C GLY A 49 1.13 7.59 -1.54
N VAL A 50 1.22 7.28 -2.84
CA VAL A 50 1.01 8.26 -3.92
C VAL A 50 -0.47 8.63 -4.07
N LEU A 51 -1.35 7.64 -3.98
CA LEU A 51 -2.77 7.80 -4.22
C LEU A 51 -3.52 8.42 -3.03
N ALA A 52 -3.11 8.10 -1.79
CA ALA A 52 -3.71 8.62 -0.56
C ALA A 52 -3.89 10.16 -0.54
N PRO A 53 -2.84 10.98 -0.81
CA PRO A 53 -2.98 12.44 -0.83
C PRO A 53 -3.84 12.94 -2.00
N MET A 54 -4.15 12.13 -3.01
CA MET A 54 -5.01 12.56 -4.12
C MET A 54 -6.48 12.63 -3.72
N TRP A 55 -6.94 11.67 -2.93
CA TRP A 55 -8.34 11.60 -2.50
C TRP A 55 -8.58 12.01 -1.04
N ASN A 56 -7.52 12.15 -0.23
CA ASN A 56 -7.57 12.60 1.16
C ASN A 56 -6.67 13.82 1.41
N LYS A 57 -6.88 14.92 0.66
CA LYS A 57 -6.03 16.13 0.73
C LYS A 57 -5.91 16.77 2.12
N LYS A 58 -6.95 16.67 2.95
CA LYS A 58 -6.97 17.27 4.30
C LYS A 58 -6.33 16.41 5.38
N THR A 59 -6.06 15.14 5.11
CA THR A 59 -5.47 14.19 6.08
C THR A 59 -4.65 13.12 5.33
N PRO A 60 -3.64 13.52 4.53
CA PRO A 60 -2.95 12.61 3.61
C PRO A 60 -2.16 11.52 4.34
N TYR A 61 -1.43 11.89 5.39
CA TYR A 61 -0.60 10.97 6.17
C TYR A 61 -1.44 9.94 6.92
N PHE A 62 -2.53 10.38 7.56
CA PHE A 62 -3.46 9.47 8.23
C PHE A 62 -4.11 8.49 7.25
N ALA A 63 -4.49 8.96 6.05
CA ALA A 63 -5.04 8.07 5.03
C ALA A 63 -4.02 7.03 4.54
N SER A 64 -2.76 7.43 4.31
CA SER A 64 -1.70 6.50 3.93
C SER A 64 -1.39 5.48 5.02
N PHE A 65 -1.36 5.92 6.28
CA PHE A 65 -1.18 5.05 7.44
C PHE A 65 -2.30 3.99 7.50
N MET A 66 -3.56 4.43 7.48
CA MET A 66 -4.71 3.54 7.50
C MET A 66 -4.69 2.55 6.32
N LEU A 67 -4.32 3.02 5.12
CA LEU A 67 -4.20 2.15 3.95
C LEU A 67 -3.14 1.08 4.15
N SER A 68 -2.00 1.43 4.73
CA SER A 68 -0.90 0.50 4.97
C SER A 68 -1.28 -0.58 5.97
N VAL A 69 -1.94 -0.19 7.07
CA VAL A 69 -2.48 -1.11 8.06
C VAL A 69 -3.52 -2.02 7.42
N THR A 70 -4.49 -1.47 6.68
CA THR A 70 -5.54 -2.26 6.02
C THR A 70 -4.96 -3.24 4.99
N LEU A 71 -4.02 -2.81 4.16
CA LEU A 71 -3.35 -3.70 3.20
C LEU A 71 -2.58 -4.82 3.92
N THR A 72 -1.91 -4.51 5.03
CA THR A 72 -1.21 -5.53 5.82
C THR A 72 -2.20 -6.56 6.39
N VAL A 73 -3.31 -6.11 6.97
CA VAL A 73 -4.36 -7.00 7.49
C VAL A 73 -4.95 -7.86 6.38
N LEU A 74 -5.26 -7.28 5.21
CA LEU A 74 -5.78 -8.04 4.07
C LEU A 74 -4.79 -9.10 3.59
N ASN A 75 -3.49 -8.78 3.57
CA ASN A 75 -2.46 -9.75 3.21
C ASN A 75 -2.34 -10.88 4.22
N LEU A 76 -2.42 -10.59 5.52
CA LEU A 76 -2.42 -11.62 6.57
C LEU A 76 -3.64 -12.55 6.43
N VAL A 77 -4.83 -11.97 6.21
CA VAL A 77 -6.06 -12.73 5.98
C VAL A 77 -5.92 -13.61 4.72
N ALA A 78 -5.43 -13.06 3.62
CA ALA A 78 -5.21 -13.83 2.39
C ALA A 78 -4.18 -14.96 2.60
N ALA A 79 -3.09 -14.72 3.31
CA ALA A 79 -2.08 -15.73 3.59
C ALA A 79 -2.61 -16.88 4.45
N ILE A 80 -3.45 -16.59 5.45
CA ILE A 80 -4.06 -17.61 6.31
C ILE A 80 -5.12 -18.40 5.53
N TYR A 81 -6.08 -17.74 4.88
CA TYR A 81 -7.25 -18.41 4.31
C TYR A 81 -7.05 -18.95 2.89
N LEU A 82 -6.17 -18.33 2.08
CA LEU A 82 -5.95 -18.74 0.69
C LEU A 82 -4.70 -19.60 0.51
N LEU A 83 -3.66 -19.36 1.32
CA LEU A 83 -2.36 -20.01 1.17
C LEU A 83 -2.04 -20.98 2.32
N ASP A 84 -2.89 -21.05 3.36
CA ASP A 84 -2.71 -21.88 4.55
C ASP A 84 -1.34 -21.67 5.24
N VAL A 85 -0.85 -20.43 5.23
CA VAL A 85 0.42 -20.06 5.85
C VAL A 85 0.18 -19.59 7.29
N MET A 86 0.90 -20.17 8.25
CA MET A 86 0.83 -19.82 9.67
C MET A 86 1.61 -18.53 9.97
N VAL A 87 1.17 -17.40 9.41
CA VAL A 87 1.87 -16.11 9.50
C VAL A 87 1.94 -15.56 10.93
N LEU A 88 0.92 -15.84 11.74
CA LEU A 88 0.83 -15.35 13.13
C LEU A 88 1.81 -16.05 14.10
N ALA A 89 2.60 -17.01 13.61
CA ALA A 89 3.62 -17.69 14.40
C ALA A 89 4.83 -16.80 14.73
N ASP A 90 5.12 -15.80 13.90
CA ASP A 90 6.21 -14.84 14.10
C ASP A 90 5.69 -13.39 14.13
N PRO A 91 5.25 -12.90 15.31
CA PRO A 91 4.76 -11.53 15.45
C PRO A 91 5.86 -10.47 15.29
N ALA A 92 7.14 -10.83 15.49
CA ALA A 92 8.24 -9.88 15.37
C ALA A 92 8.48 -9.54 13.90
N GLU A 93 8.46 -10.53 13.02
CA GLU A 93 8.60 -10.34 11.58
C GLU A 93 7.42 -9.53 11.00
N ILE A 94 6.18 -9.82 11.44
CA ILE A 94 4.98 -9.05 11.04
C ILE A 94 5.14 -7.59 11.44
N ASN A 95 5.54 -7.31 12.68
CA ASN A 95 5.66 -5.94 13.16
C ASN A 95 6.72 -5.17 12.36
N SER A 96 7.89 -5.77 12.13
CA SER A 96 8.94 -5.15 11.32
C SER A 96 8.44 -4.85 9.90
N SER A 97 7.74 -5.79 9.27
CA SER A 97 7.15 -5.64 7.93
C SER A 97 6.11 -4.53 7.88
N LEU A 98 5.22 -4.45 8.90
CA LEU A 98 4.23 -3.39 9.01
C LEU A 98 4.90 -2.02 9.13
N VAL A 99 5.95 -1.90 9.94
CA VAL A 99 6.72 -0.66 10.10
C VAL A 99 7.37 -0.26 8.77
N TYR A 100 8.07 -1.18 8.08
CA TYR A 100 8.72 -0.89 6.80
C TYR A 100 7.72 -0.44 5.73
N ASN A 101 6.61 -1.18 5.58
CA ASN A 101 5.58 -0.87 4.59
C ASN A 101 4.89 0.47 4.88
N THR A 102 4.62 0.76 6.15
CA THR A 102 4.02 2.02 6.58
C THR A 102 4.98 3.19 6.40
N ALA A 103 6.27 3.01 6.73
CA ALA A 103 7.29 4.04 6.51
C ALA A 103 7.44 4.35 5.02
N LEU A 104 7.46 3.33 4.17
CA LEU A 104 7.53 3.49 2.72
C LEU A 104 6.34 4.29 2.18
N SER A 105 5.11 3.96 2.60
CA SER A 105 3.92 4.67 2.15
C SER A 105 3.88 6.12 2.63
N LEU A 106 4.31 6.37 3.88
CA LEU A 106 4.40 7.72 4.44
C LEU A 106 5.46 8.56 3.73
N LEU A 107 6.61 7.98 3.38
CA LEU A 107 7.63 8.65 2.57
C LEU A 107 7.10 8.99 1.17
N ALA A 108 6.44 8.04 0.50
CA ALA A 108 5.81 8.29 -0.80
C ALA A 108 4.73 9.38 -0.70
N THR A 109 3.95 9.39 0.39
CA THR A 109 2.96 10.43 0.69
C THR A 109 3.62 11.79 0.85
N PHE A 110 4.68 11.88 1.65
CA PHE A 110 5.44 13.11 1.88
C PHE A 110 5.94 13.70 0.56
N VAL A 111 6.60 12.88 -0.27
CA VAL A 111 7.11 13.30 -1.58
C VAL A 111 5.96 13.78 -2.47
N THR A 112 4.85 13.04 -2.51
CA THR A 112 3.69 13.39 -3.34
C THR A 112 3.04 14.70 -2.90
N VAL A 113 2.86 14.90 -1.59
CA VAL A 113 2.34 16.15 -1.02
C VAL A 113 3.24 17.32 -1.42
N LYS A 114 4.57 17.20 -1.23
CA LYS A 114 5.51 18.26 -1.58
C LYS A 114 5.51 18.62 -3.06
N ILE A 115 5.40 17.62 -3.94
CA ILE A 115 5.28 17.84 -5.38
C ILE A 115 3.99 18.60 -5.71
N LYS A 116 2.87 18.25 -5.07
CA LYS A 116 1.56 18.89 -5.31
C LYS A 116 1.49 20.30 -4.77
N GLU A 117 2.02 20.56 -3.58
CA GLU A 117 2.17 21.91 -3.01
C GLU A 117 2.93 22.82 -3.99
N LYS A 118 4.05 22.32 -4.52
CA LYS A 118 4.90 23.07 -5.46
C LYS A 118 4.24 23.33 -6.82
N ARG A 119 3.43 22.41 -7.33
CA ARG A 119 2.83 22.51 -8.68
C ARG A 119 1.47 23.21 -8.71
N GLY A 120 0.65 23.07 -7.67
CA GLY A 120 -0.74 23.49 -7.70
C GLY A 120 -1.13 24.56 -6.69
N GLY A 121 -0.24 24.94 -5.76
CA GLY A 121 -0.61 25.80 -4.63
C GLY A 121 -1.63 25.15 -3.69
N GLU A 122 -1.87 23.84 -3.82
CA GLU A 122 -2.78 23.10 -2.93
C GLU A 122 -2.16 22.99 -1.54
N THR A 123 -2.78 23.59 -0.54
CA THR A 123 -2.39 23.44 0.87
C THR A 123 -2.93 22.12 1.41
N PHE A 124 -2.01 21.22 1.76
CA PHE A 124 -2.32 20.02 2.53
C PHE A 124 -2.18 20.39 4.00
N ALA A 125 -3.28 20.27 4.76
CA ALA A 125 -3.35 20.58 6.19
C ALA A 125 -2.98 19.36 7.05
#